data_AF-A0A800DWZ3-F1
#
_entry.id   AF-A0A800DWZ3-F1
#
_cell.length_a   1.000
_cell.length_b   1.000
_cell.length_c   1.000
_cell.angle_alpha   90.00
_cell.angle_beta   90.00
_cell.angle_gamma   90.00
#
_symmetry.space_group_name_H-M   'P 1'
#
loop_
_entity.id
_entity.type
_entity.pdbx_description
1 polymer ?
#
loop_
_entity_poly.entity_id
_entity_poly.type
_entity_poly.pdbx_seq_one_letter_code
_entity_poly.pdbx_strand_id
1 'polypeptide(L)'
;MTRNTIIFLFLSFNIFSQNLIKNPSFESISTDCVRKISRLGNSVEYWDTANFGTTDVFSSCANNHVGVPKNYNGFQEAKHGYNYAGCYFYSKDNRNYREYIQGELKTTLEKGKKYEVAFYISLADVSDYAIKNIDFYFSNRNVIAGTLDAISINRMSRYRDFILHFYKIENEEFYRNKNSWIKLSKVITAKGYENNITIGNFEKDSEISKVKIKRKDQKVS
;
A
#
# COMPACT_ATOMS: atom_id res chain seq x y z
N MET A 1 7.22 54.63 39.40
CA MET A 1 6.53 54.15 38.19
C MET A 1 7.09 52.78 37.83
N THR A 2 6.39 51.71 38.18
CA THR A 2 6.77 50.33 37.84
C THR A 2 6.33 50.02 36.41
N ARG A 3 7.28 49.73 35.53
CA ARG A 3 7.03 49.44 34.11
C ARG A 3 6.82 47.94 33.93
N ASN A 4 5.57 47.52 33.79
CA ASN A 4 5.24 46.13 33.47
C ASN A 4 5.51 45.88 31.98
N THR A 5 6.35 44.90 31.67
CA THR A 5 6.66 44.48 30.31
C THR A 5 6.06 43.09 30.09
N ILE A 6 5.18 42.94 29.10
CA ILE A 6 4.62 41.65 28.69
C ILE A 6 5.44 41.16 27.48
N ILE A 7 6.10 40.02 27.61
CA ILE A 7 6.85 39.37 26.54
C ILE A 7 5.98 38.23 25.98
N PHE A 8 5.59 38.34 24.71
CA PHE A 8 4.89 37.28 23.98
C PHE A 8 5.93 36.41 23.26
N LEU A 9 6.25 35.24 23.81
CA LEU A 9 7.18 34.30 23.20
C LEU A 9 6.41 33.43 22.18
N PHE A 10 6.48 33.78 20.90
CA PHE A 10 5.98 32.91 19.82
C PHE A 10 6.97 31.75 19.62
N LEU A 11 6.78 30.67 20.39
CA LEU A 11 7.42 29.37 20.13
C LEU A 11 6.74 28.73 18.91
N SER A 12 7.33 28.93 17.73
CA SER A 12 6.99 28.17 16.54
C SER A 12 7.48 26.73 16.69
N PHE A 13 6.65 25.87 17.29
CA PHE A 13 6.86 24.42 17.25
C PHE A 13 6.63 23.94 15.81
N ASN A 14 7.71 23.52 15.14
CA ASN A 14 7.61 22.71 13.94
C ASN A 14 6.99 21.37 14.35
N ILE A 15 5.68 21.23 14.18
CA ILE A 15 5.00 19.95 14.38
C ILE A 15 5.39 19.06 13.20
N PHE A 16 6.45 18.27 13.36
CA PHE A 16 6.74 17.18 12.44
C PHE A 16 5.61 16.15 12.54
N SER A 17 4.87 15.98 11.46
CA SER A 17 3.90 14.89 11.38
C SER A 17 4.64 13.56 11.37
N GLN A 18 4.27 12.66 12.28
CA GLN A 18 4.88 11.34 12.39
C GLN A 18 4.11 10.35 11.52
N ASN A 19 4.82 9.45 10.84
CA ASN A 19 4.16 8.34 10.17
C ASN A 19 3.54 7.41 11.21
N LEU A 20 2.22 7.24 11.15
CA LEU A 20 1.43 6.43 12.08
C LEU A 20 1.33 4.96 11.67
N ILE A 21 1.84 4.58 10.50
CA ILE A 21 1.94 3.18 10.06
C ILE A 21 3.21 2.55 10.65
N LYS A 22 3.10 1.31 11.12
CA LYS A 22 4.27 0.51 11.53
C LYS A 22 5.00 0.01 10.28
N ASN A 23 6.34 0.05 10.31
CA ASN A 23 7.20 -0.40 9.21
C ASN A 23 6.75 0.10 7.81
N PRO A 24 6.55 1.42 7.61
CA PRO A 24 5.85 1.96 6.44
C PRO A 24 6.58 1.76 5.10
N SER A 25 7.87 1.41 5.13
CA SER A 25 8.71 1.14 3.96
C SER A 25 9.16 -0.32 3.86
N PHE A 26 8.59 -1.23 4.66
CA PHE A 26 8.87 -2.68 4.60
C PHE A 26 10.33 -3.06 4.93
N GLU A 27 11.06 -2.21 5.67
CA GLU A 27 12.48 -2.42 5.99
C GLU A 27 12.69 -3.41 7.12
N SER A 28 11.75 -3.49 8.07
CA SER A 28 11.79 -4.50 9.14
C SER A 28 11.30 -5.85 8.60
N ILE A 29 12.25 -6.76 8.40
CA ILE A 29 11.98 -8.14 7.95
C ILE A 29 12.44 -9.15 9.02
N SER A 30 11.71 -10.26 9.15
CA SER A 30 11.96 -11.29 10.17
C SER A 30 13.07 -12.30 9.81
N THR A 31 13.79 -12.06 8.71
CA THR A 31 14.83 -12.94 8.16
C THR A 31 16.04 -12.10 7.75
N ASP A 32 17.19 -12.73 7.49
CA ASP A 32 18.37 -12.03 6.97
C ASP A 32 18.13 -11.40 5.60
N CYS A 33 17.29 -12.03 4.78
CA CYS A 33 16.89 -11.54 3.47
C CYS A 33 15.69 -12.31 2.90
N VAL A 34 14.79 -11.61 2.20
CA VAL A 34 13.69 -12.25 1.48
C VAL A 34 14.14 -12.74 0.10
N ARG A 35 14.31 -14.06 -0.05
CA ARG A 35 14.84 -14.68 -1.29
C ARG A 35 13.84 -15.51 -2.09
N LYS A 36 12.57 -15.49 -1.71
CA LYS A 36 11.49 -16.27 -2.35
C LYS A 36 10.28 -15.40 -2.60
N ILE A 37 9.48 -15.78 -3.60
CA ILE A 37 8.17 -15.18 -3.86
C ILE A 37 7.15 -15.53 -2.78
N SER A 38 6.05 -14.78 -2.72
CA SER A 38 4.90 -14.98 -1.83
C SER A 38 5.27 -14.87 -0.36
N ARG A 39 6.14 -13.90 -0.04
CA ARG A 39 6.75 -13.76 1.29
C ARG A 39 6.30 -12.57 2.10
N LEU A 40 5.46 -11.68 1.57
CA LEU A 40 5.07 -10.47 2.31
C LEU A 40 4.53 -10.79 3.70
N GLY A 41 3.50 -11.62 3.81
CA GLY A 41 2.84 -11.91 5.10
C GLY A 41 3.63 -12.77 6.09
N ASN A 42 4.73 -13.39 5.66
CA ASN A 42 5.55 -14.23 6.53
C ASN A 42 6.95 -13.65 6.78
N SER A 43 7.31 -12.54 6.14
CA SER A 43 8.68 -12.01 6.19
C SER A 43 8.75 -10.53 6.51
N VAL A 44 7.66 -9.75 6.37
CA VAL A 44 7.67 -8.32 6.66
C VAL A 44 6.91 -8.05 7.95
N GLU A 45 7.57 -7.43 8.93
CA GLU A 45 6.94 -7.16 10.22
C GLU A 45 5.80 -6.15 10.08
N TYR A 46 4.68 -6.41 10.77
CA TYR A 46 3.45 -5.59 10.81
C TYR A 46 2.67 -5.48 9.49
N TRP A 47 3.06 -6.25 8.48
CA TRP A 47 2.39 -6.33 7.20
C TRP A 47 1.97 -7.76 6.91
N ASP A 48 0.78 -7.91 6.36
CA ASP A 48 0.23 -9.19 5.94
C ASP A 48 -0.53 -9.05 4.62
N THR A 49 -0.90 -10.18 4.04
CA THR A 49 -1.86 -10.27 2.95
C THR A 49 -3.29 -10.18 3.49
N ALA A 50 -4.21 -9.53 2.76
CA ALA A 50 -5.62 -9.44 3.20
C ALA A 50 -6.55 -10.49 2.56
N ASN A 51 -6.01 -11.35 1.71
CA ASN A 51 -6.67 -12.49 1.10
C ASN A 51 -5.64 -13.62 0.89
N PHE A 52 -6.00 -14.71 0.21
CA PHE A 52 -5.06 -15.81 -0.06
C PHE A 52 -4.08 -15.56 -1.21
N GLY A 53 -3.98 -14.31 -1.68
CA GLY A 53 -3.08 -13.91 -2.76
C GLY A 53 -1.61 -14.03 -2.40
N THR A 54 -0.77 -14.19 -3.41
CA THR A 54 0.66 -14.50 -3.27
C THR A 54 1.55 -13.26 -3.29
N THR A 55 1.23 -12.26 -2.47
CA THR A 55 1.91 -10.96 -2.49
C THR A 55 3.41 -11.07 -2.22
N ASP A 56 4.21 -10.36 -3.02
CA ASP A 56 5.67 -10.37 -2.95
C ASP A 56 6.23 -9.19 -2.17
N VAL A 57 7.45 -9.39 -1.66
CA VAL A 57 8.34 -8.30 -1.25
C VAL A 57 9.67 -8.50 -1.97
N PHE A 58 10.18 -7.42 -2.55
CA PHE A 58 11.46 -7.36 -3.23
C PHE A 58 12.48 -6.69 -2.33
N SER A 59 13.71 -7.19 -2.33
CA SER A 59 14.77 -6.70 -1.46
C SER A 59 16.12 -6.61 -2.15
N SER A 60 16.93 -5.58 -1.83
CA SER A 60 18.26 -5.40 -2.41
C SER A 60 19.29 -6.45 -1.98
N CYS A 61 19.06 -7.16 -0.87
CA CYS A 61 19.92 -8.26 -0.43
C CYS A 61 19.69 -9.57 -1.22
N ALA A 62 18.59 -9.63 -2.01
CA ALA A 62 18.20 -10.81 -2.75
C ALA A 62 18.78 -10.82 -4.18
N ASN A 63 18.75 -11.98 -4.82
CA ASN A 63 19.19 -12.11 -6.21
C ASN A 63 18.06 -11.77 -7.20
N ASN A 64 18.40 -11.79 -8.49
CA ASN A 64 17.59 -11.32 -9.62
C ASN A 64 16.16 -11.89 -9.74
N HIS A 65 15.75 -12.88 -8.96
CA HIS A 65 14.36 -13.32 -8.97
C HIS A 65 13.46 -12.37 -8.16
N VAL A 66 13.86 -12.03 -6.92
CA VAL A 66 13.11 -11.11 -6.04
C VAL A 66 13.97 -9.93 -5.54
N GLY A 67 14.96 -9.56 -6.36
CA GLY A 67 15.93 -8.52 -6.07
C GLY A 67 15.42 -7.10 -6.28
N VAL A 68 16.14 -6.16 -5.68
CA VAL A 68 16.07 -4.73 -6.02
C VAL A 68 17.45 -4.31 -6.54
N PRO A 69 17.52 -3.60 -7.68
CA PRO A 69 16.41 -3.08 -8.46
C PRO A 69 15.78 -4.07 -9.45
N LYS A 70 16.45 -5.18 -9.76
CA LYS A 70 16.03 -6.13 -10.80
C LYS A 70 15.36 -7.36 -10.20
N ASN A 71 14.14 -7.64 -10.64
CA ASN A 71 13.37 -8.84 -10.31
C ASN A 71 12.57 -9.36 -11.50
N TYR A 72 11.82 -10.44 -11.27
CA TYR A 72 11.01 -11.09 -12.31
C TYR A 72 9.90 -10.18 -12.89
N ASN A 73 9.53 -9.07 -12.23
CA ASN A 73 8.53 -8.10 -12.70
C ASN A 73 9.12 -6.87 -13.40
N GLY A 74 10.44 -6.67 -13.37
CA GLY A 74 11.09 -5.53 -14.03
C GLY A 74 12.30 -4.97 -13.31
N PHE A 75 12.58 -3.71 -13.61
CA PHE A 75 13.62 -2.91 -12.99
C PHE A 75 13.00 -1.71 -12.26
N GLN A 76 13.17 -1.64 -10.94
CA GLN A 76 12.76 -0.50 -10.14
C GLN A 76 13.61 -0.43 -8.87
N GLU A 77 14.33 0.69 -8.68
CA GLU A 77 14.96 1.03 -7.41
C GLU A 77 13.91 1.25 -6.32
N ALA A 78 14.22 0.87 -5.07
CA ALA A 78 13.34 1.10 -3.93
C ALA A 78 13.08 2.61 -3.74
N LYS A 79 11.84 2.98 -3.42
CA LYS A 79 11.50 4.39 -3.17
C LYS A 79 12.18 4.93 -1.90
N HIS A 80 12.28 4.08 -0.89
CA HIS A 80 12.95 4.35 0.38
C HIS A 80 13.67 3.05 0.80
N GLY A 81 14.81 3.16 1.46
CA GLY A 81 15.52 2.01 2.01
C GLY A 81 15.89 0.98 0.93
N TYR A 82 15.60 -0.29 1.20
CA TYR A 82 16.08 -1.45 0.46
C TYR A 82 14.95 -2.31 -0.11
N ASN A 83 13.71 -2.13 0.37
CA ASN A 83 12.61 -3.04 0.09
C ASN A 83 11.39 -2.34 -0.53
N TYR A 84 10.58 -3.12 -1.26
CA TYR A 84 9.21 -2.71 -1.63
C TYR A 84 8.31 -3.92 -1.90
N ALA A 85 7.00 -3.74 -1.76
CA ALA A 85 6.02 -4.77 -2.05
C ALA A 85 5.61 -4.81 -3.53
N GLY A 86 5.30 -6.00 -4.05
CA GLY A 86 4.73 -6.24 -5.37
C GLY A 86 3.33 -6.84 -5.29
N CYS A 87 2.38 -6.30 -6.05
CA CYS A 87 0.98 -6.75 -6.03
C CYS A 87 0.32 -6.71 -7.42
N TYR A 88 -0.46 -7.73 -7.76
CA TYR A 88 -1.28 -7.84 -8.98
C TYR A 88 -2.63 -7.07 -8.98
N PHE A 89 -2.68 -5.73 -8.95
CA PHE A 89 -3.96 -4.97 -8.83
C PHE A 89 -5.04 -5.32 -9.87
N TYR A 90 -4.67 -6.02 -10.93
CA TYR A 90 -5.55 -6.68 -11.88
C TYR A 90 -4.82 -7.89 -12.46
N SER A 91 -5.53 -8.98 -12.78
CA SER A 91 -5.00 -10.11 -13.54
C SER A 91 -5.89 -10.42 -14.73
N LYS A 92 -5.28 -10.57 -15.91
CA LYS A 92 -6.01 -11.01 -17.10
C LYS A 92 -6.14 -12.54 -17.15
N ASP A 93 -5.11 -13.25 -16.70
CA ASP A 93 -4.99 -14.70 -16.89
C ASP A 93 -5.75 -15.50 -15.83
N ASN A 94 -5.90 -14.91 -14.63
CA ASN A 94 -6.67 -15.48 -13.54
C ASN A 94 -7.88 -14.59 -13.24
N ARG A 95 -9.07 -15.07 -13.59
CA ARG A 95 -10.32 -14.32 -13.44
C ARG A 95 -10.49 -13.80 -12.02
N ASN A 96 -10.67 -12.48 -11.89
CA ASN A 96 -10.83 -11.73 -10.65
C ASN A 96 -9.70 -11.88 -9.62
N TYR A 97 -8.57 -12.51 -9.97
CA TYR A 97 -7.47 -12.69 -9.03
C TYR A 97 -6.98 -11.33 -8.53
N ARG A 98 -6.86 -11.22 -7.21
CA ARG A 98 -6.34 -10.03 -6.56
C ARG A 98 -5.50 -10.43 -5.34
N GLU A 99 -4.76 -9.48 -4.86
CA GLU A 99 -3.87 -9.55 -3.71
C GLU A 99 -3.98 -8.20 -3.01
N TYR A 100 -3.65 -8.17 -1.75
CA TYR A 100 -3.86 -7.00 -0.94
C TYR A 100 -2.78 -7.01 0.11
N ILE A 101 -2.24 -5.83 0.41
CA ILE A 101 -1.41 -5.66 1.59
C ILE A 101 -2.27 -5.03 2.67
N GLN A 102 -2.13 -5.53 3.90
CA GLN A 102 -2.69 -4.91 5.08
C GLN A 102 -1.58 -4.63 6.10
N GLY A 103 -1.59 -3.42 6.65
CA GLY A 103 -0.58 -2.93 7.58
C GLY A 103 -1.21 -2.42 8.86
N GLU A 104 -0.46 -2.52 9.96
CA GLU A 104 -0.89 -2.03 11.28
C GLU A 104 -0.51 -0.57 11.51
N LEU A 105 -1.40 0.14 12.21
CA LEU A 105 -1.12 1.46 12.75
C LEU A 105 -0.44 1.34 14.12
N LYS A 106 0.41 2.31 14.44
CA LYS A 106 1.06 2.45 15.75
C LYS A 106 0.03 2.69 16.86
N THR A 107 -0.99 3.47 16.53
CA THR A 107 -2.09 3.86 17.42
C THR A 107 -3.36 4.03 16.61
N THR A 108 -4.52 3.77 17.22
CA THR A 108 -5.81 4.10 16.63
C THR A 108 -5.88 5.58 16.28
N LEU A 109 -6.39 5.92 15.10
CA LEU A 109 -6.58 7.32 14.71
C LEU A 109 -7.61 8.00 15.61
N GLU A 110 -7.39 9.27 15.92
CA GLU A 110 -8.28 10.02 16.80
C GLU A 110 -9.52 10.49 16.02
N LYS A 111 -10.71 10.11 16.51
CA LYS A 111 -11.99 10.47 15.89
C LYS A 111 -12.10 11.98 15.64
N GLY A 112 -12.50 12.33 14.42
CA GLY A 112 -12.72 13.71 14.00
C GLY A 112 -11.46 14.44 13.51
N LYS A 113 -10.26 13.91 13.75
CA LYS A 113 -9.02 14.50 13.20
C LYS A 113 -8.86 14.17 11.71
N LYS A 114 -8.23 15.09 10.98
CA LYS A 114 -7.86 14.89 9.58
C LYS A 114 -6.47 14.26 9.48
N TYR A 115 -6.33 13.28 8.60
CA TYR A 115 -5.06 12.61 8.30
C TYR A 115 -4.86 12.55 6.79
N GLU A 116 -3.64 12.76 6.31
CA GLU A 116 -3.25 12.45 4.93
C GLU A 116 -2.74 11.00 4.87
N VAL A 117 -3.43 10.16 4.11
CA VAL A 117 -2.93 8.84 3.73
C VAL A 117 -2.15 9.02 2.44
N ALA A 118 -0.91 8.54 2.39
CA ALA A 118 -0.09 8.58 1.19
C ALA A 118 0.76 7.32 1.03
N PHE A 119 0.89 6.87 -0.22
CA PHE A 119 1.79 5.77 -0.60
C PHE A 119 2.30 6.00 -2.02
N TYR A 120 3.31 5.24 -2.42
CA TYR A 120 3.94 5.36 -3.73
C TYR A 120 3.74 4.08 -4.52
N ILE A 121 3.52 4.21 -5.82
CA ILE A 121 3.41 3.06 -6.74
C ILE A 121 4.33 3.25 -7.95
N SER A 122 4.76 2.15 -8.53
CA SER A 122 5.37 2.09 -9.86
C SER A 122 4.76 0.90 -10.59
N LEU A 123 4.35 1.09 -11.85
CA LEU A 123 3.77 0.03 -12.65
C LEU A 123 4.88 -0.94 -13.08
N ALA A 124 4.69 -2.24 -12.83
CA ALA A 124 5.64 -3.26 -13.25
C ALA A 124 5.94 -3.19 -14.75
N ASP A 125 7.21 -3.40 -15.12
CA ASP A 125 7.66 -3.33 -16.50
C ASP A 125 6.94 -4.33 -17.41
N VAL A 126 6.69 -5.51 -16.86
CA VAL A 126 5.99 -6.61 -17.52
C VAL A 126 4.47 -6.48 -17.50
N SER A 127 3.92 -5.44 -16.86
CA SER A 127 2.46 -5.26 -16.84
C SER A 127 1.93 -4.92 -18.23
N ASP A 128 0.88 -5.65 -18.63
CA ASP A 128 0.10 -5.47 -19.85
C ASP A 128 -0.99 -4.39 -19.71
N TYR A 129 -1.32 -3.98 -18.48
CA TYR A 129 -2.41 -3.04 -18.21
C TYR A 129 -2.05 -2.03 -17.12
N ALA A 130 -2.60 -0.82 -17.25
CA ALA A 130 -2.70 0.15 -16.17
C ALA A 130 -4.18 0.30 -15.78
N ILE A 131 -4.45 0.41 -14.48
CA ILE A 131 -5.80 0.61 -13.95
C ILE A 131 -5.98 2.05 -13.48
N LYS A 132 -7.24 2.48 -13.40
CA LYS A 132 -7.61 3.83 -12.98
C LYS A 132 -7.49 4.03 -11.46
N ASN A 133 -7.72 2.97 -10.68
CA ASN A 133 -8.04 3.05 -9.26
C ASN A 133 -7.18 2.12 -8.42
N ILE A 134 -6.52 2.66 -7.39
CA ILE A 134 -5.86 1.90 -6.33
C ILE A 134 -6.33 2.52 -5.03
N ASP A 135 -7.09 1.74 -4.28
CA ASP A 135 -7.93 2.19 -3.19
C ASP A 135 -7.41 1.63 -1.87
N PHE A 136 -8.07 2.03 -0.78
CA PHE A 136 -7.79 1.46 0.52
C PHE A 136 -9.03 1.49 1.40
N TYR A 137 -9.01 0.70 2.48
CA TYR A 137 -9.92 0.90 3.61
C TYR A 137 -9.13 0.89 4.91
N PHE A 138 -9.67 1.57 5.91
CA PHE A 138 -9.27 1.34 7.30
C PHE A 138 -10.23 0.38 7.98
N SER A 139 -9.73 -0.42 8.91
CA SER A 139 -10.53 -1.32 9.74
C SER A 139 -10.08 -1.33 11.20
N ASN A 140 -10.93 -1.88 12.08
CA ASN A 140 -10.64 -2.02 13.51
C ASN A 140 -9.71 -3.18 13.88
N ARG A 141 -9.52 -4.13 12.95
CA ARG A 141 -8.63 -5.28 13.06
C ARG A 141 -8.19 -5.77 11.68
N ASN A 142 -7.15 -6.61 11.62
CA ASN A 142 -6.81 -7.38 10.42
C ASN A 142 -7.84 -8.50 10.18
N VAL A 143 -8.10 -8.80 8.91
CA VAL A 143 -8.90 -9.96 8.48
C VAL A 143 -8.29 -10.52 7.21
N ILE A 144 -8.24 -11.84 7.08
CA ILE A 144 -7.91 -12.54 5.84
C ILE A 144 -9.21 -12.98 5.19
N ALA A 145 -9.55 -12.40 4.05
CA ALA A 145 -10.68 -12.83 3.25
C ALA A 145 -10.38 -14.23 2.68
N GLY A 146 -11.30 -15.18 2.88
CA GLY A 146 -11.16 -16.56 2.40
C GLY A 146 -11.37 -16.70 0.89
N THR A 147 -10.55 -16.00 0.08
CA THR A 147 -10.65 -15.96 -1.38
C THR A 147 -9.30 -15.57 -2.00
N LEU A 148 -9.11 -15.92 -3.27
CA LEU A 148 -8.04 -15.41 -4.13
C LEU A 148 -8.49 -14.22 -4.98
N ASP A 149 -9.80 -13.92 -4.97
CA ASP A 149 -10.41 -12.93 -5.83
C ASP A 149 -10.41 -11.53 -5.19
N ALA A 150 -10.93 -10.55 -5.92
CA ALA A 150 -11.22 -9.22 -5.39
C ALA A 150 -12.11 -9.29 -4.14
N ILE A 151 -11.66 -8.64 -3.06
CA ILE A 151 -12.38 -8.56 -1.80
C ILE A 151 -13.64 -7.72 -1.98
N SER A 152 -14.79 -8.30 -1.69
CA SER A 152 -16.06 -7.56 -1.66
C SER A 152 -16.22 -6.79 -0.35
N ILE A 153 -16.14 -5.45 -0.40
CA ILE A 153 -16.35 -4.56 0.75
C ILE A 153 -17.70 -4.81 1.44
N ASN A 154 -18.76 -5.03 0.64
CA ASN A 154 -20.10 -5.33 1.16
C ASN A 154 -20.16 -6.66 1.91
N ARG A 155 -19.41 -7.68 1.45
CA ARG A 155 -19.32 -8.96 2.16
C ARG A 155 -18.49 -8.82 3.43
N MET A 156 -17.37 -8.11 3.37
CA MET A 156 -16.52 -7.85 4.53
C MET A 156 -17.26 -7.12 5.64
N SER A 157 -18.08 -6.12 5.31
CA SER A 157 -18.87 -5.36 6.27
C SER A 157 -19.93 -6.19 7.02
N ARG A 158 -20.17 -7.44 6.62
CA ARG A 158 -21.07 -8.39 7.31
C ARG A 158 -20.36 -9.27 8.33
N TYR A 159 -19.02 -9.25 8.37
CA TYR A 159 -18.28 -9.99 9.39
C TYR A 159 -18.59 -9.39 10.76
N ARG A 160 -18.93 -10.26 11.71
CA ARG A 160 -19.28 -9.83 13.07
C ARG A 160 -18.14 -9.02 13.68
N ASP A 161 -18.49 -7.90 14.30
CA ASP A 161 -17.60 -6.97 14.99
C ASP A 161 -16.43 -6.46 14.11
N PHE A 162 -16.59 -6.52 12.79
CA PHE A 162 -15.66 -5.94 11.82
C PHE A 162 -16.20 -4.62 11.30
N ILE A 163 -15.47 -3.54 11.59
CA ILE A 163 -15.82 -2.19 11.16
C ILE A 163 -14.77 -1.75 10.17
N LEU A 164 -15.22 -1.24 9.02
CA LEU A 164 -14.34 -0.71 7.99
C LEU A 164 -14.91 0.57 7.37
N HIS A 165 -14.05 1.39 6.78
CA HIS A 165 -14.48 2.42 5.84
C HIS A 165 -13.54 2.51 4.64
N PHE A 166 -14.16 2.45 3.46
CA PHE A 166 -13.50 2.41 2.17
C PHE A 166 -13.28 3.80 1.60
N TYR A 167 -12.15 3.97 0.92
CA TYR A 167 -11.72 5.21 0.31
C TYR A 167 -11.15 4.94 -1.09
N LYS A 168 -11.74 5.61 -2.08
CA LYS A 168 -11.31 5.50 -3.48
C LYS A 168 -10.18 6.49 -3.82
N ILE A 169 -9.17 6.08 -4.57
CA ILE A 169 -8.17 6.99 -5.19
C ILE A 169 -8.08 6.68 -6.69
N GLU A 170 -8.64 7.58 -7.49
CA GLU A 170 -8.70 7.44 -8.93
C GLU A 170 -7.74 8.41 -9.62
N ASN A 171 -7.23 8.02 -10.79
CA ASN A 171 -6.48 8.89 -11.69
C ASN A 171 -7.09 8.84 -13.09
N GLU A 172 -7.57 9.97 -13.60
CA GLU A 172 -8.13 10.10 -14.95
C GLU A 172 -7.18 9.60 -16.05
N GLU A 173 -5.87 9.72 -15.85
CA GLU A 173 -4.86 9.30 -16.82
C GLU A 173 -4.37 7.86 -16.63
N PHE A 174 -4.93 7.11 -15.69
CA PHE A 174 -4.49 5.76 -15.28
C PHE A 174 -3.06 5.75 -14.70
N TYR A 175 -2.76 4.77 -13.84
CA TYR A 175 -1.43 4.65 -13.24
C TYR A 175 -0.44 3.93 -14.17
N ARG A 176 0.14 4.68 -15.13
CA ARG A 176 0.97 4.13 -16.23
C ARG A 176 2.48 4.19 -16.00
N ASN A 177 2.95 4.90 -14.97
CA ASN A 177 4.36 5.21 -14.80
C ASN A 177 5.17 3.97 -14.40
N LYS A 178 6.11 3.56 -15.26
CA LYS A 178 7.03 2.42 -15.06
C LYS A 178 8.47 2.85 -14.72
N ASN A 179 8.77 4.15 -14.73
CA ASN A 179 10.14 4.67 -14.62
C ASN A 179 10.41 5.33 -13.28
N SER A 180 9.36 5.81 -12.61
CA SER A 180 9.46 6.49 -11.33
C SER A 180 8.24 6.21 -10.47
N TRP A 181 8.47 6.17 -9.17
CA TRP A 181 7.42 6.13 -8.17
C TRP A 181 6.54 7.39 -8.21
N ILE A 182 5.23 7.19 -8.30
CA ILE A 182 4.23 8.26 -8.22
C ILE A 182 3.53 8.23 -6.86
N LYS A 183 3.32 9.40 -6.24
CA LYS A 183 2.62 9.53 -4.95
C LYS A 183 1.11 9.49 -5.21
N LEU A 184 0.42 8.60 -4.49
CA LEU A 184 -1.04 8.63 -4.32
C LEU A 184 -1.30 9.16 -2.91
N SER A 185 -2.26 10.08 -2.77
CA SER A 185 -2.70 10.49 -1.45
C SER A 185 -4.16 10.89 -1.37
N LYS A 186 -4.71 10.82 -0.16
CA LYS A 186 -6.07 11.23 0.16
C LYS A 186 -6.13 11.74 1.59
N VAL A 187 -6.76 12.90 1.79
CA VAL A 187 -7.10 13.39 3.12
C VAL A 187 -8.40 12.71 3.58
N ILE A 188 -8.38 12.16 4.79
CA ILE A 188 -9.54 11.53 5.43
C ILE A 188 -9.85 12.19 6.76
N THR A 189 -11.07 12.01 7.25
CA THR A 189 -11.46 12.32 8.63
C THR A 189 -11.62 11.01 9.38
N ALA A 190 -10.82 10.81 10.43
CA ALA A 190 -10.84 9.58 11.20
C ALA A 190 -12.14 9.38 11.98
N LYS A 191 -12.53 8.12 12.16
CA LYS A 191 -13.77 7.68 12.81
C LYS A 191 -13.52 7.12 14.21
N GLY A 192 -12.26 6.87 14.58
CA GLY A 192 -11.88 6.45 15.93
C GLY A 192 -11.73 4.95 16.11
N TYR A 193 -11.67 4.18 15.02
CA TYR A 193 -11.47 2.72 15.08
C TYR A 193 -10.30 2.25 14.21
N GLU A 194 -9.72 3.14 13.41
CA GLU A 194 -8.72 2.80 12.41
C GLU A 194 -7.44 2.27 13.07
N ASN A 195 -7.27 0.94 13.08
CA ASN A 195 -6.09 0.23 13.59
C ASN A 195 -5.28 -0.40 12.47
N ASN A 196 -5.93 -0.67 11.33
CA ASN A 196 -5.34 -1.36 10.20
C ASN A 196 -5.73 -0.66 8.91
N ILE A 197 -4.82 -0.64 7.94
CA ILE A 197 -5.07 -0.18 6.57
C ILE A 197 -4.93 -1.36 5.63
N THR A 198 -5.82 -1.51 4.66
CA THR A 198 -5.69 -2.47 3.56
C THR A 198 -5.69 -1.73 2.23
N ILE A 199 -4.71 -2.00 1.37
CA ILE A 199 -4.51 -1.33 0.09
C ILE A 199 -4.69 -2.32 -1.05
N GLY A 200 -5.42 -1.93 -2.10
CA GLY A 200 -5.87 -2.85 -3.14
C GLY A 200 -6.64 -2.22 -4.27
N ASN A 201 -7.12 -3.07 -5.18
CA ASN A 201 -8.21 -2.73 -6.09
C ASN A 201 -9.36 -3.67 -5.76
N PHE A 202 -10.52 -3.11 -5.41
CA PHE A 202 -11.67 -3.86 -4.87
C PHE A 202 -12.81 -4.00 -5.90
N GLU A 203 -12.59 -3.50 -7.12
CA GLU A 203 -13.52 -3.65 -8.23
C GLU A 203 -13.39 -5.05 -8.82
N LYS A 204 -14.49 -5.60 -9.34
CA LYS A 204 -14.41 -6.83 -10.13
C LYS A 204 -13.79 -6.53 -11.49
N ASP A 205 -13.23 -7.54 -12.15
CA ASP A 205 -12.60 -7.37 -13.47
C ASP A 205 -13.49 -6.71 -14.53
N SER A 206 -14.79 -6.94 -14.45
CA SER A 206 -15.82 -6.37 -15.34
C SER A 206 -16.10 -4.89 -15.08
N GLU A 207 -15.72 -4.37 -13.92
CA GLU A 207 -15.95 -3.00 -13.47
C GLU A 207 -14.66 -2.18 -13.51
N ILE A 208 -13.49 -2.83 -13.53
CA ILE A 208 -12.19 -2.15 -13.59
C ILE A 208 -12.05 -1.37 -14.90
N SER A 209 -11.90 -0.05 -14.75
CA SER A 209 -11.39 0.81 -15.81
C SER A 209 -9.90 0.58 -16.01
N LYS A 210 -9.52 0.01 -17.17
CA LYS A 210 -8.13 -0.32 -17.52
C LYS A 210 -7.78 0.05 -18.96
N VAL A 211 -6.50 0.33 -19.18
CA VAL A 211 -5.91 0.59 -20.50
C VAL A 211 -4.76 -0.37 -20.75
N LYS A 212 -4.63 -0.86 -21.98
CA LYS A 212 -3.51 -1.72 -22.38
C LYS A 212 -2.23 -0.90 -22.48
N ILE A 213 -1.13 -1.41 -21.96
CA ILE A 213 0.19 -0.78 -21.96
C ILE A 213 1.20 -1.72 -22.61
N LYS A 214 2.23 -1.16 -23.26
CA LYS A 214 3.34 -1.94 -23.80
C LYS A 214 4.24 -2.45 -22.66
N ARG A 215 4.55 -3.74 -22.65
CA ARG A 215 5.57 -4.32 -21.77
C ARG A 215 6.94 -3.71 -22.11
N LYS A 216 7.79 -3.48 -21.11
CA LYS A 216 9.21 -3.22 -21.39
C LYS A 216 9.91 -4.57 -21.55
N ASP A 217 10.79 -4.66 -22.55
CA ASP A 217 11.64 -5.83 -22.70
C ASP A 217 12.56 -5.92 -21.48
N GLN A 218 12.48 -7.03 -20.75
CA GLN A 218 13.49 -7.32 -19.73
C GLN A 218 14.77 -7.66 -20.48
N LYS A 219 15.70 -6.70 -20.57
CA LYS A 219 17.03 -7.00 -21.12
C LYS A 219 17.65 -8.11 -20.26
N VAL A 220 17.75 -9.30 -20.84
CA VAL A 220 18.57 -10.39 -20.33
C VAL A 220 20.00 -9.86 -20.42
N SER A 221 20.56 -9.53 -19.25
CA SER A 221 21.97 -9.20 -19.07
C SER A 221 22.65 -10.46 -18.57
#